data_AF-A0A1E1VXE6-F1
#
_entry.id   AF-A0A1E1VXE6-F1
#
_cell.length_a   1.000
_cell.length_b   1.000
_cell.length_c   1.000
_cell.angle_alpha   90.00
_cell.angle_beta   90.00
_cell.angle_gamma   90.00
#
_symmetry.space_group_name_H-M   'P 1'
#
loop_
_entity.id
_entity.type
_entity.pdbx_description
1 polymer ?
#
loop_
_entity_poly.entity_id
_entity_poly.type
_entity_poly.pdbx_seq_one_letter_code
_entity_poly.pdbx_strand_id
1 'polypeptide(L)'
;RELQQLETAAVDKLGKLNAAVALFLSAHSDPKSIDYPAAVNSMNTIKELLPALAADAKTLSEAKDDDSRRELINEIKNLCAAARKVCMLTGCDDREKLQEAANGYADVSGRLVYVFGTGNPRVSADKENEIMELAEDVGRKTTLLLVQANELTEAAGAAGAADEAARV
;
A
#
# COMPACT_ATOMS: atom_id res chain seq x y z
N ARG A 1 -24.51 -17.16 12.68
CA ARG A 1 -23.85 -16.32 13.73
C ARG A 1 -22.34 -16.53 13.71
N GLU A 2 -21.85 -17.77 13.76
CA GLU A 2 -20.39 -18.06 13.71
C GLU A 2 -19.72 -17.65 12.39
N LEU A 3 -20.31 -17.98 11.23
CA LEU A 3 -19.76 -17.57 9.93
C LEU A 3 -19.62 -16.04 9.79
N GLN A 4 -20.64 -15.29 10.21
CA GLN A 4 -20.64 -13.83 10.15
C GLN A 4 -19.59 -13.20 11.11
N GLN A 5 -19.34 -13.84 12.25
CA GLN A 5 -18.24 -13.46 13.14
C GLN A 5 -16.88 -13.73 12.50
N LEU A 6 -16.74 -14.86 11.80
CA LEU A 6 -15.51 -15.22 11.09
C LEU A 6 -15.24 -14.27 9.90
N GLU A 7 -16.27 -13.88 9.15
CA GLU A 7 -16.18 -12.85 8.11
C GLU A 7 -15.73 -11.51 8.67
N THR A 8 -16.36 -11.05 9.77
CA THR A 8 -15.97 -9.81 10.45
C THR A 8 -14.52 -9.88 10.94
N ALA A 9 -14.12 -11.02 11.51
CA ALA A 9 -12.76 -11.23 11.98
C ALA A 9 -11.74 -11.29 10.83
N ALA A 10 -12.11 -11.79 9.65
CA ALA A 10 -11.28 -11.80 8.46
C ALA A 10 -11.09 -10.37 7.91
N VAL A 11 -12.16 -9.57 7.84
CA VAL A 11 -12.09 -8.14 7.47
C VAL A 11 -11.18 -7.38 8.42
N ASP A 12 -11.33 -7.57 9.73
CA ASP A 12 -10.50 -6.88 10.73
C ASP A 12 -9.02 -7.28 10.63
N LYS A 13 -8.73 -8.57 10.37
CA LYS A 13 -7.35 -9.03 10.14
C LYS A 13 -6.75 -8.47 8.85
N LEU A 14 -7.53 -8.42 7.77
CA LEU A 14 -7.12 -7.82 6.50
C LEU A 14 -6.82 -6.32 6.68
N GLY A 15 -7.66 -5.58 7.41
CA GLY A 15 -7.40 -4.18 7.73
C GLY A 15 -6.11 -3.96 8.51
N LYS A 16 -5.85 -4.80 9.53
CA LYS A 16 -4.58 -4.75 10.28
C LYS A 16 -3.37 -5.14 9.42
N LEU A 17 -3.54 -6.08 8.50
CA LEU A 17 -2.50 -6.47 7.56
C LEU A 17 -2.17 -5.32 6.60
N ASN A 18 -3.19 -4.67 6.04
CA ASN A 18 -3.02 -3.49 5.17
C ASN A 18 -2.28 -2.36 5.90
N ALA A 19 -2.65 -2.09 7.16
CA ALA A 19 -1.95 -1.12 7.99
C ALA A 19 -0.47 -1.49 8.22
N ALA A 20 -0.18 -2.77 8.52
CA ALA A 20 1.18 -3.24 8.70
C ALA A 20 2.01 -3.13 7.41
N VAL A 21 1.44 -3.43 6.24
CA VAL A 21 2.12 -3.25 4.94
C VAL A 21 2.40 -1.77 4.67
N ALA A 22 1.44 -0.87 4.95
CA ALA A 22 1.63 0.57 4.79
C ALA A 22 2.73 1.13 5.72
N LEU A 23 2.76 0.69 6.98
CA LEU A 23 3.82 1.05 7.93
C LEU A 23 5.18 0.51 7.49
N PHE A 24 5.21 -0.72 6.99
CA PHE A 24 6.41 -1.32 6.44
C PHE A 24 6.95 -0.51 5.25
N LEU A 25 6.10 -0.14 4.29
CA LEU A 25 6.48 0.75 3.18
C LEU A 25 6.97 2.12 3.66
N SER A 26 6.30 2.71 4.64
CA SER A 26 6.65 4.01 5.21
C SER A 26 8.02 3.99 5.89
N ALA A 27 8.35 2.90 6.58
CA ALA A 27 9.67 2.70 7.20
C ALA A 27 10.82 2.67 6.18
N HIS A 28 10.52 2.35 4.92
CA HIS A 28 11.45 2.33 3.80
C HIS A 28 11.33 3.56 2.87
N SER A 29 10.59 4.60 3.26
CA SER A 29 10.33 5.77 2.41
C SER A 29 11.59 6.62 2.14
N ASP A 30 12.50 6.71 3.11
CA ASP A 30 13.84 7.28 2.95
C ASP A 30 14.91 6.17 2.92
N PRO A 31 15.51 5.88 1.75
CA PRO A 31 16.57 4.89 1.62
C PRO A 31 17.82 5.20 2.44
N LYS A 32 18.06 6.47 2.79
CA LYS A 32 19.22 6.91 3.58
C LYS A 32 18.97 6.80 5.09
N SER A 33 17.71 6.67 5.50
CA SER A 33 17.30 6.65 6.91
C SER A 33 16.12 5.70 7.09
N ILE A 34 16.38 4.41 6.92
CA ILE A 34 15.36 3.37 7.14
C ILE A 34 15.03 3.28 8.63
N ASP A 35 13.74 3.34 8.96
CA ASP A 35 13.24 3.08 10.32
C ASP A 35 13.19 1.57 10.58
N TYR A 36 14.35 0.98 10.89
CA TYR A 36 14.46 -0.45 11.18
C TYR A 36 13.53 -0.94 12.29
N PRO A 37 13.36 -0.23 13.43
CA PRO A 37 12.37 -0.61 14.43
C PRO A 37 10.95 -0.72 13.87
N ALA A 38 10.48 0.27 13.11
CA ALA A 38 9.16 0.22 12.49
C ALA A 38 9.05 -0.89 11.44
N ALA A 39 10.09 -1.09 10.63
CA ALA A 39 10.14 -2.14 9.61
C ALA A 39 10.06 -3.55 10.24
N VAL A 40 10.84 -3.82 11.28
CA VAL A 40 10.84 -5.11 11.99
C VAL A 40 9.49 -5.38 12.66
N ASN A 41 8.93 -4.40 13.36
CA ASN A 41 7.62 -4.55 14.01
C ASN A 41 6.50 -4.81 13.00
N SER A 42 6.53 -4.11 11.86
CA SER A 42 5.57 -4.29 10.79
C SER A 42 5.71 -5.66 10.13
N MET A 43 6.95 -6.11 9.87
CA MET A 43 7.22 -7.44 9.31
C MET A 43 6.76 -8.57 10.24
N ASN A 44 6.99 -8.44 11.55
CA ASN A 44 6.48 -9.41 12.53
C ASN A 44 4.95 -9.48 12.51
N THR A 45 4.30 -8.33 12.42
CA THR A 45 2.84 -8.24 12.31
C THR A 45 2.32 -8.90 11.03
N ILE A 46 2.98 -8.67 9.89
CA ILE A 46 2.66 -9.33 8.60
C ILE A 46 2.82 -10.85 8.72
N LYS A 47 3.93 -11.30 9.31
CA LYS A 47 4.24 -12.73 9.52
C LYS A 47 3.19 -13.44 10.37
N GLU A 48 2.59 -12.75 11.34
CA GLU A 48 1.53 -13.30 12.20
C GLU A 48 0.15 -13.26 11.55
N LEU A 49 -0.21 -12.14 10.92
CA LEU A 49 -1.54 -11.93 10.36
C LEU A 49 -1.79 -12.69 9.06
N LEU A 50 -0.79 -12.78 8.17
CA LEU A 50 -0.95 -13.40 6.85
C LEU A 50 -1.37 -14.89 6.95
N PRO A 51 -0.71 -15.73 7.77
CA PRO A 51 -1.13 -17.13 7.94
C PRO A 51 -2.48 -17.26 8.66
N ALA A 52 -2.75 -16.40 9.65
CA ALA A 52 -4.01 -16.40 10.38
C ALA A 52 -5.20 -16.07 9.46
N LEU A 53 -5.06 -15.05 8.60
CA LEU A 53 -6.07 -14.70 7.61
C LEU A 53 -6.29 -15.83 6.60
N ALA A 54 -5.21 -16.49 6.14
CA ALA A 54 -5.33 -17.62 5.23
C ALA A 54 -6.07 -18.81 5.86
N ALA A 55 -5.87 -19.06 7.16
CA ALA A 55 -6.60 -20.09 7.88
C ALA A 55 -8.11 -19.76 7.99
N ASP A 56 -8.46 -18.53 8.36
CA ASP A 56 -9.86 -18.09 8.43
C ASP A 56 -10.54 -18.16 7.06
N ALA A 57 -9.87 -17.70 6.01
CA ALA A 57 -10.39 -17.74 4.65
C ALA A 57 -10.62 -19.17 4.17
N LYS A 58 -9.74 -20.12 4.56
CA LYS A 58 -9.95 -21.54 4.29
C LYS A 58 -11.22 -22.04 4.96
N THR A 59 -11.43 -21.75 6.24
CA THR A 59 -12.66 -22.13 6.95
C THR A 59 -13.90 -21.48 6.34
N LEU A 60 -13.84 -20.20 5.96
CA LEU A 60 -14.93 -19.52 5.26
C LEU A 60 -15.25 -20.16 3.90
N SER A 61 -14.22 -20.66 3.19
CA SER A 61 -14.38 -21.29 1.89
C SER A 61 -15.16 -22.60 1.95
N GLU A 62 -15.12 -23.32 3.08
CA GLU A 62 -15.82 -24.60 3.26
C GLU A 62 -17.35 -24.44 3.24
N ALA A 63 -17.85 -23.26 3.61
CA ALA A 63 -19.27 -22.92 3.59
C ALA A 63 -19.77 -22.36 2.24
N LYS A 64 -18.87 -22.17 1.26
CA LYS A 64 -19.17 -21.63 -0.08
C LYS A 64 -19.33 -22.75 -1.11
N ASP A 65 -20.04 -22.45 -2.20
CA ASP A 65 -20.07 -23.32 -3.39
C ASP A 65 -18.68 -23.47 -4.02
N ASP A 66 -18.50 -24.43 -4.91
CA ASP A 66 -17.19 -24.79 -5.46
C ASP A 66 -16.51 -23.65 -6.23
N ASP A 67 -17.29 -22.79 -6.90
CA ASP A 67 -16.75 -21.68 -7.67
C ASP A 67 -16.34 -20.53 -6.74
N SER A 68 -17.23 -20.11 -5.83
CA SER A 68 -16.93 -19.08 -4.83
C SER A 68 -15.79 -19.48 -3.88
N ARG A 69 -15.69 -20.77 -3.54
CA ARG A 69 -14.58 -21.34 -2.74
C ARG A 69 -13.25 -21.21 -3.47
N ARG A 70 -13.22 -21.57 -4.76
CA ARG A 70 -12.01 -21.50 -5.59
C ARG A 70 -11.56 -20.06 -5.77
N GLU A 71 -12.49 -19.14 -5.99
CA GLU A 71 -12.23 -17.71 -6.08
C GLU A 71 -11.58 -17.17 -4.80
N LEU A 72 -12.17 -17.43 -3.63
CA LEU A 72 -11.63 -16.98 -2.36
C LEU A 72 -10.22 -17.53 -2.08
N ILE A 73 -10.00 -18.83 -2.34
CA ILE A 73 -8.68 -19.45 -2.15
C ILE A 73 -7.63 -18.84 -3.10
N ASN A 74 -8.00 -18.59 -4.35
CA ASN A 74 -7.10 -17.97 -5.32
C ASN A 74 -6.76 -16.54 -4.89
N GLU A 75 -7.73 -15.78 -4.41
CA GLU A 75 -7.50 -14.40 -4.01
C GLU A 75 -6.60 -14.29 -2.78
N ILE A 76 -6.70 -15.22 -1.83
CA ILE A 76 -5.76 -15.31 -0.70
C ILE A 76 -4.35 -15.67 -1.15
N LYS A 77 -4.19 -16.56 -2.13
CA LYS A 77 -2.87 -16.86 -2.71
C LYS A 77 -2.28 -15.63 -3.39
N ASN A 78 -3.10 -14.88 -4.13
CA ASN A 78 -2.69 -13.62 -4.76
C ASN A 78 -2.25 -12.61 -3.69
N LEU A 79 -2.97 -12.51 -2.57
CA LEU A 79 -2.62 -11.60 -1.48
C LEU A 79 -1.26 -11.97 -0.87
N CYS A 80 -1.03 -13.27 -0.61
CA CYS A 80 0.24 -13.76 -0.10
C CYS A 80 1.40 -13.49 -1.07
N ALA A 81 1.18 -13.69 -2.37
CA ALA A 81 2.17 -13.42 -3.39
C ALA A 81 2.49 -11.92 -3.49
N ALA A 82 1.48 -11.06 -3.45
CA ALA A 82 1.63 -9.61 -3.48
C ALA A 82 2.35 -9.09 -2.24
N ALA A 83 1.96 -9.55 -1.04
CA ALA A 83 2.63 -9.22 0.21
C ALA A 83 4.12 -9.63 0.18
N ARG A 84 4.41 -10.83 -0.33
CA ARG A 84 5.79 -11.28 -0.52
C ARG A 84 6.57 -10.38 -1.50
N LYS A 85 5.96 -9.97 -2.62
CA LYS A 85 6.58 -9.07 -3.60
C LYS A 85 6.96 -7.74 -2.94
N VAL A 86 6.06 -7.16 -2.14
CA VAL A 86 6.34 -5.94 -1.36
C VAL A 86 7.52 -6.17 -0.41
N CYS A 87 7.48 -7.22 0.40
CA CYS A 87 8.54 -7.53 1.37
C CYS A 87 9.91 -7.79 0.74
N MET A 88 9.96 -8.25 -0.52
CA MET A 88 11.21 -8.49 -1.24
C MET A 88 11.80 -7.24 -1.90
N LEU A 89 10.98 -6.24 -2.21
CA LEU A 89 11.40 -5.04 -2.92
C LEU A 89 11.75 -3.88 -1.97
N THR A 90 11.36 -3.96 -0.70
CA THR A 90 11.79 -2.99 0.32
C THR A 90 13.29 -3.07 0.56
N GLY A 91 13.99 -1.96 0.33
CA GLY A 91 15.46 -1.88 0.35
C GLY A 91 16.11 -2.01 -1.03
N CYS A 92 15.33 -2.15 -2.10
CA CYS A 92 15.82 -2.01 -3.46
C CYS A 92 15.74 -0.53 -3.89
N ASP A 93 16.71 -0.07 -4.70
CA ASP A 93 16.73 1.32 -5.20
C ASP A 93 15.63 1.58 -6.26
N ASP A 94 14.98 0.52 -6.75
CA ASP A 94 13.94 0.59 -7.76
C ASP A 94 12.57 0.92 -7.15
N ARG A 95 12.33 2.21 -6.95
CA ARG A 95 11.09 2.75 -6.35
C ARG A 95 9.86 2.52 -7.23
N GLU A 96 10.02 2.47 -8.55
CA GLU A 96 8.91 2.20 -9.47
C GLU A 96 8.40 0.77 -9.27
N LYS A 97 9.29 -0.22 -9.20
CA LYS A 97 8.90 -1.61 -8.91
C LYS A 97 8.26 -1.77 -7.54
N LEU A 98 8.76 -1.05 -6.52
CA LEU A 98 8.15 -1.07 -5.18
C LEU A 98 6.73 -0.49 -5.21
N GLN A 99 6.53 0.63 -5.92
CA GLN A 99 5.22 1.24 -6.10
C GLN A 99 4.26 0.29 -6.83
N GLU A 100 4.71 -0.34 -7.92
CA GLU A 100 3.90 -1.33 -8.67
C GLU A 100 3.51 -2.51 -7.78
N ALA A 101 4.43 -3.02 -6.96
CA ALA A 101 4.14 -4.09 -6.01
C ALA A 101 3.14 -3.66 -4.92
N ALA A 102 3.26 -2.43 -4.41
CA ALA A 102 2.34 -1.87 -3.44
C ALA A 102 0.93 -1.70 -4.02
N ASN A 103 0.82 -1.19 -5.26
CA ASN A 103 -0.46 -1.06 -5.97
C ASN A 103 -1.10 -2.44 -6.20
N GLY A 104 -0.31 -3.42 -6.66
CA GLY A 104 -0.80 -4.79 -6.85
C GLY A 104 -1.28 -5.45 -5.55
N TYR A 105 -0.63 -5.14 -4.42
CA TYR A 105 -1.11 -5.55 -3.11
C TYR A 105 -2.43 -4.87 -2.73
N ALA A 106 -2.53 -3.55 -2.93
CA ALA A 106 -3.73 -2.77 -2.63
C ALA A 106 -4.94 -3.31 -3.41
N ASP A 107 -4.80 -3.55 -4.72
CA ASP A 107 -5.85 -4.08 -5.60
C ASP A 107 -6.41 -5.43 -5.10
N VAL A 108 -5.51 -6.36 -4.75
CA VAL A 108 -5.91 -7.69 -4.24
C VAL A 108 -6.60 -7.57 -2.88
N SER A 109 -6.05 -6.74 -1.98
CA SER A 109 -6.63 -6.53 -0.67
C SER A 109 -8.02 -5.87 -0.75
N GLY A 110 -8.21 -4.92 -1.67
CA GLY A 110 -9.48 -4.26 -1.91
C GLY A 110 -10.56 -5.24 -2.34
N ARG A 111 -10.25 -6.13 -3.30
CA ARG A 111 -11.19 -7.19 -3.72
C ARG A 111 -11.56 -8.12 -2.57
N LEU A 112 -10.60 -8.53 -1.74
CA LEU A 112 -10.89 -9.41 -0.58
C LEU A 112 -11.82 -8.76 0.45
N VAL A 113 -11.75 -7.45 0.65
CA VAL A 113 -12.71 -6.75 1.52
C VAL A 113 -14.14 -6.97 1.04
N TYR A 114 -14.39 -6.92 -0.27
CA TYR A 114 -15.72 -7.21 -0.83
C TYR A 114 -16.10 -8.69 -0.73
N VAL A 115 -15.16 -9.61 -0.91
CA VAL A 115 -15.40 -11.07 -0.81
C VAL A 115 -15.75 -11.49 0.63
N PHE A 116 -15.13 -10.87 1.64
CA PHE A 116 -15.44 -11.11 3.05
C PHE A 116 -16.64 -10.31 3.56
N GLY A 117 -16.90 -9.15 2.94
CA GLY A 117 -17.77 -8.09 3.46
C GLY A 117 -19.19 -8.06 2.89
N THR A 118 -19.74 -9.17 2.41
CA THR A 118 -21.15 -9.28 1.99
C THR A 118 -22.09 -9.07 3.19
N GLY A 119 -22.25 -7.83 3.65
CA GLY A 119 -23.16 -7.48 4.75
C GLY A 119 -22.75 -6.30 5.64
N ASN A 120 -21.59 -5.67 5.44
CA ASN A 120 -21.21 -4.51 6.25
C ASN A 120 -20.42 -3.48 5.42
N PRO A 121 -21.01 -2.33 5.05
CA PRO A 121 -20.31 -1.27 4.37
C PRO A 121 -19.46 -0.50 5.40
N ARG A 122 -18.41 -1.13 5.93
CA ARG A 122 -17.43 -0.42 6.78
C ARG A 122 -16.54 0.52 5.98
N VAL A 123 -16.50 0.34 4.65
CA VAL A 123 -15.81 1.23 3.71
C VAL A 123 -16.88 1.92 2.88
N SER A 124 -17.08 3.22 3.10
CA SER A 124 -17.84 4.04 2.16
C SER A 124 -16.94 4.30 0.96
N ALA A 125 -17.27 3.74 -0.20
CA ALA A 125 -16.54 3.96 -1.45
C ALA A 125 -16.31 5.46 -1.72
N ASP A 126 -17.26 6.30 -1.33
CA ASP A 126 -17.14 7.76 -1.43
C ASP A 126 -15.93 8.32 -0.67
N LYS A 127 -15.65 7.82 0.55
CA LYS A 127 -14.49 8.25 1.35
C LYS A 127 -13.18 7.72 0.79
N GLU A 128 -13.18 6.51 0.26
CA GLU A 128 -12.00 5.94 -0.41
C GLU A 128 -11.63 6.77 -1.65
N ASN A 129 -12.64 7.11 -2.48
CA ASN A 129 -12.46 7.98 -3.64
C ASN A 129 -11.99 9.38 -3.25
N GLU A 130 -12.59 9.98 -2.22
CA GLU A 130 -12.16 11.30 -1.71
C GLU A 130 -10.69 11.30 -1.27
N ILE A 131 -10.25 10.25 -0.55
CA ILE A 131 -8.85 10.11 -0.13
C ILE A 131 -7.92 9.98 -1.35
N MET A 132 -8.33 9.20 -2.36
CA MET A 132 -7.56 9.01 -3.58
C MET A 132 -7.42 10.33 -4.37
N GLU A 133 -8.52 11.07 -4.57
CA GLU A 133 -8.51 12.37 -5.26
C GLU A 133 -7.61 13.39 -4.55
N LEU A 134 -7.67 13.45 -3.21
CA LEU A 134 -6.80 14.32 -2.43
C LEU A 134 -5.32 13.93 -2.56
N ALA A 135 -5.01 12.63 -2.57
CA ALA A 135 -3.65 12.15 -2.75
C ALA A 135 -3.10 12.50 -4.15
N GLU A 136 -3.92 12.36 -5.20
CA GLU A 136 -3.56 12.75 -6.57
C GLU A 136 -3.34 14.26 -6.71
N ASP A 137 -4.18 15.09 -6.07
CA ASP A 137 -4.02 16.54 -6.05
C ASP A 137 -2.71 16.95 -5.36
N VAL A 138 -2.38 16.35 -4.21
CA VAL A 138 -1.10 16.57 -3.52
C VAL A 138 0.08 16.18 -4.41
N GLY A 139 -0.01 15.03 -5.09
CA GLY A 139 1.00 14.57 -6.04
C GLY A 139 1.24 15.58 -7.16
N ARG A 140 0.18 16.02 -7.84
CA ARG A 140 0.24 17.02 -8.92
C ARG A 140 0.84 18.34 -8.45
N LYS A 141 0.41 18.85 -7.30
CA LYS A 141 0.94 20.09 -6.72
C LYS A 141 2.42 19.97 -6.36
N THR A 142 2.84 18.82 -5.84
CA THR A 142 4.26 18.55 -5.53
C THR A 142 5.12 18.53 -6.80
N THR A 143 4.63 17.89 -7.87
CA THR A 143 5.32 17.91 -9.18
C THR A 143 5.45 19.34 -9.73
N LEU A 144 4.39 20.14 -9.66
CA LEU A 144 4.42 21.54 -10.10
C LEU A 144 5.45 22.35 -9.31
N LEU A 145 5.46 22.20 -7.98
CA LEU A 145 6.44 22.87 -7.11
C LEU A 145 7.88 22.47 -7.46
N LEU A 146 8.13 21.20 -7.77
CA LEU A 146 9.45 20.72 -8.16
C LEU A 146 9.93 21.37 -9.47
N VAL A 147 9.06 21.46 -10.48
CA VAL A 147 9.36 22.13 -11.76
C VAL A 147 9.70 23.60 -11.52
N GLN A 148 8.87 24.31 -10.77
CA GLN A 148 9.08 25.72 -10.45
C GLN A 148 10.37 25.96 -9.66
N ALA A 149 10.71 25.08 -8.72
CA ALA A 149 11.95 25.15 -7.96
C ALA A 149 13.19 24.92 -8.85
N ASN A 150 13.10 24.02 -9.83
CA ASN A 150 14.19 23.78 -10.79
C ASN A 150 14.39 25.01 -11.69
N GLU A 151 13.31 25.54 -12.27
CA GLU A 151 13.35 26.76 -13.10
C GLU A 151 13.94 27.95 -12.34
N LEU A 152 13.56 28.13 -11.06
CA LEU A 152 14.10 29.19 -10.22
C LEU A 152 15.61 29.01 -9.95
N THR A 153 16.06 27.77 -9.72
CA THR A 153 17.48 27.46 -9.50
C THR A 153 18.31 27.77 -10.74
N GLU A 154 17.79 27.44 -11.92
CA GLU A 154 18.43 27.77 -13.20
C GLU A 154 18.50 29.28 -13.44
N ALA A 155 17.41 30.01 -13.17
CA ALA A 155 17.38 31.47 -13.29
C ALA A 155 18.35 32.16 -12.32
N ALA A 156 18.44 31.69 -11.08
CA ALA A 156 19.38 32.20 -10.08
C ALA A 156 20.84 31.93 -10.46
N GLY A 157 21.14 30.75 -11.02
CA GLY A 157 22.47 30.42 -11.55
C GLY A 157 22.88 31.30 -12.73
N ALA A 158 21.96 31.57 -13.66
CA ALA A 158 22.20 32.45 -14.79
C ALA A 158 22.41 33.92 -14.37
N ALA A 159 21.66 34.39 -13.37
CA ALA A 159 21.82 35.73 -12.82
C ALA A 159 23.17 35.91 -12.10
N GLY A 160 23.63 34.89 -11.36
CA GLY A 160 24.95 34.89 -10.72
C GLY A 160 26.11 34.94 -11.72
N ALA A 161 26.02 34.17 -12.81
CA ALA A 161 27.02 34.18 -13.87
C ALA A 161 27.09 35.53 -14.63
N ALA A 162 25.95 36.21 -14.79
CA ALA A 162 25.89 37.53 -15.39
C ALA A 162 26.46 38.65 -14.48
N ASP A 163 26.25 38.57 -13.15
CA ASP A 163 26.82 39.51 -12.19
C ASP A 163 28.35 39.37 -12.06
N GLU A 164 28.86 38.13 -12.17
CA GLU A 164 30.31 37.88 -12.15
C GLU A 164 31.00 38.31 -13.45
N ALA A 165 30.36 38.10 -14.61
CA ALA A 165 30.86 38.60 -15.90
C ALA A 165 30.83 40.13 -16.03
N ALA A 166 29.95 40.83 -15.30
CA ALA A 166 29.88 42.28 -15.26
C ALA A 166 30.93 42.94 -14.34
N ARG A 167 31.63 42.14 -13.51
CA ARG A 167 32.68 42.61 -12.58
C ARG A 167 34.11 42.41 -13.09
N VAL A 168 34.29 41.76 -14.24
CA VAL A 168 35.58 41.54 -14.93
C VAL A 168 35.72 42.52 -16.09
#